data_AF-A0A0H3ZRV8-F1
#
_entry.id   AF-A0A0H3ZRV8-F1
#
_cell.length_a   1.000
_cell.length_b   1.000
_cell.length_c   1.000
_cell.angle_alpha   90.00
_cell.angle_beta   90.00
_cell.angle_gamma   90.00
#
_symmetry.space_group_name_H-M   'P 1'
#
loop_
_entity.id
_entity.type
_entity.pdbx_description
1 polymer ?
#
loop_
_entity_poly.entity_id
_entity_poly.type
_entity_poly.pdbx_seq_one_letter_code
_entity_poly.pdbx_strand_id
1 'polypeptide(L)'
;MKWLNHTLIAGAICAVISPPHVAACVAGATAPDWMEYVYKLSGKHIKHRGPTHVFTHWIIAAIAFTFIWDYHGIFVAFSWGGVSHILTDAMTVSGVPFSPYSDRRFHLFGGRFRTGDPVEYAISAGVIMVAIALNHVTGGQGFAPFFYNWGGLYDQGLIDGLEWKTNRFRLI
;
A
#
# COMPACT_ATOMS: atom_id res chain seq x y z
N MET A 1 2.47 12.01 4.64
CA MET A 1 2.21 11.50 5.99
C MET A 1 3.52 10.93 6.50
N LYS A 2 3.57 10.30 7.68
CA LYS A 2 4.75 9.48 8.04
C LYS A 2 4.81 8.20 7.21
N TRP A 3 6.02 7.68 6.98
CA TRP A 3 6.28 6.39 6.29
C TRP A 3 5.47 5.23 6.86
N LEU A 4 5.29 5.21 8.18
CA LEU A 4 4.47 4.22 8.85
C LEU A 4 3.04 4.18 8.28
N ASN A 5 2.41 5.35 8.09
CA ASN A 5 1.04 5.41 7.58
C ASN A 5 0.96 5.03 6.11
N HIS A 6 1.93 5.45 5.29
CA HIS A 6 2.02 5.00 3.89
C HIS A 6 2.14 3.48 3.80
N THR A 7 2.98 2.88 4.63
CA THR A 7 3.18 1.43 4.73
C THR A 7 1.93 0.71 5.17
N LEU A 8 1.27 1.20 6.23
CA LEU A 8 0.05 0.59 6.77
C LEU A 8 -1.11 0.63 5.76
N ILE A 9 -1.35 1.78 5.13
CA ILE A 9 -2.43 1.95 4.15
C ILE A 9 -2.19 1.08 2.92
N ALA A 10 -1.01 1.17 2.31
CA ALA A 10 -0.70 0.39 1.11
C ALA A 10 -0.65 -1.11 1.40
N GLY A 11 -0.02 -1.52 2.51
CA GLY A 11 0.07 -2.91 2.93
C GLY A 11 -1.31 -3.53 3.21
N ALA A 12 -2.19 -2.81 3.91
CA ALA A 12 -3.54 -3.28 4.20
C ALA A 12 -4.37 -3.48 2.92
N ILE A 13 -4.35 -2.50 2.00
CA ILE A 13 -5.06 -2.61 0.72
C ILE A 13 -4.50 -3.78 -0.11
N CYS A 14 -3.17 -3.88 -0.21
CA CYS A 14 -2.53 -4.94 -0.97
C CYS A 14 -2.79 -6.32 -0.36
N ALA A 15 -2.87 -6.45 0.96
CA ALA A 15 -3.14 -7.72 1.62
C ALA A 15 -4.52 -8.30 1.26
N VAL A 16 -5.51 -7.45 0.95
CA VAL A 16 -6.84 -7.90 0.51
C VAL A 16 -6.84 -8.35 -0.95
N ILE A 17 -6.06 -7.67 -1.79
CA ILE A 17 -6.09 -7.89 -3.25
C ILE A 17 -5.09 -8.97 -3.67
N SER A 18 -3.87 -8.92 -3.13
CA SER A 18 -2.76 -9.80 -3.49
C SER A 18 -1.75 -9.92 -2.34
N PRO A 19 -2.03 -10.79 -1.33
CA PRO A 19 -1.16 -10.99 -0.17
C PRO A 19 0.33 -11.23 -0.49
N PRO A 20 0.70 -12.03 -1.52
CA PRO A 20 2.10 -12.29 -1.84
C PRO A 20 2.91 -11.04 -2.22
N HIS A 21 2.23 -9.97 -2.65
CA HIS A 21 2.87 -8.76 -3.18
C HIS A 21 2.92 -7.61 -2.18
N VAL A 22 2.52 -7.82 -0.92
CA VAL A 22 2.51 -6.78 0.12
C VAL A 22 3.88 -6.12 0.26
N ALA A 23 4.97 -6.89 0.26
CA ALA A 23 6.33 -6.34 0.36
C ALA A 23 6.67 -5.39 -0.80
N ALA A 24 6.30 -5.77 -2.03
CA ALA A 24 6.50 -4.93 -3.21
C ALA A 24 5.64 -3.66 -3.16
N CYS A 25 4.37 -3.78 -2.72
CA CYS A 25 3.48 -2.65 -2.55
C CYS A 25 3.98 -1.67 -1.47
N VAL A 26 4.50 -2.16 -0.35
CA VAL A 26 5.10 -1.32 0.71
C VAL A 26 6.38 -0.63 0.21
N ALA A 27 7.22 -1.35 -0.54
CA ALA A 27 8.40 -0.76 -1.17
C ALA A 27 8.01 0.39 -2.11
N GLY A 28 6.96 0.20 -2.90
CA GLY A 28 6.39 1.24 -3.76
C GLY A 28 5.78 2.41 -3.00
N ALA A 29 5.10 2.14 -1.88
CA ALA A 29 4.50 3.15 -1.02
C ALA A 29 5.51 3.98 -0.23
N THR A 30 6.79 3.62 -0.24
CA THR A 30 7.88 4.44 0.34
C THR A 30 8.83 4.96 -0.74
N ALA A 31 8.85 4.30 -1.91
CA ALA A 31 8.99 4.86 -3.25
C ALA A 31 9.42 6.33 -3.34
N PRO A 32 8.42 7.23 -3.38
CA PRO A 32 8.65 8.64 -3.66
C PRO A 32 9.68 9.32 -2.74
N ASP A 33 9.77 8.89 -1.48
CA ASP A 33 10.61 9.52 -0.47
C ASP A 33 12.06 9.04 -0.55
N TRP A 34 12.30 7.74 -0.59
CA TRP A 34 13.68 7.24 -0.67
C TRP A 34 14.29 7.51 -2.04
N MET A 35 13.49 7.59 -3.12
CA MET A 35 13.99 8.03 -4.43
C MET A 35 14.57 9.45 -4.38
N GLU A 36 14.01 10.35 -3.56
CA GLU A 36 14.60 11.67 -3.33
C GLU A 36 15.94 11.57 -2.60
N TYR A 37 16.05 10.70 -1.59
CA TYR A 37 17.32 10.47 -0.89
C TYR A 37 18.38 9.93 -1.83
N VAL A 38 18.05 8.94 -2.66
CA VAL A 38 18.94 8.41 -3.70
C VAL A 38 19.37 9.53 -4.66
N TYR A 39 18.45 10.39 -5.09
CA TYR A 39 18.80 11.52 -5.94
C TYR A 39 19.74 12.52 -5.25
N LYS A 40 19.56 12.77 -3.95
CA LYS A 40 20.46 13.64 -3.17
C LYS A 40 21.89 13.09 -3.08
N LEU A 41 22.10 11.78 -3.22
CA LEU A 41 23.44 11.19 -3.30
C LEU A 41 24.23 11.67 -4.53
N SER A 42 23.55 12.18 -5.57
CA SER A 42 24.21 12.79 -6.73
C SER A 42 24.76 14.21 -6.48
N GLY A 43 24.66 14.71 -5.24
CA GLY A 43 25.07 16.07 -4.86
C GLY A 43 24.09 17.16 -5.29
N LYS A 44 22.96 16.80 -5.91
CA LYS A 44 21.93 17.75 -6.35
C LYS A 44 20.89 17.99 -5.27
N HIS A 45 20.50 19.26 -5.10
CA HIS A 45 19.38 19.61 -4.24
C HIS A 45 18.06 19.27 -4.93
N ILE A 46 17.21 18.49 -4.25
CA ILE A 46 15.85 18.20 -4.66
C ILE A 46 14.89 18.56 -3.52
N LYS A 47 13.87 19.34 -3.85
CA LYS A 47 12.81 19.70 -2.92
C LYS A 47 11.93 18.46 -2.67
N HIS A 48 11.61 18.23 -1.41
CA HIS A 48 10.67 17.18 -1.03
C HIS A 48 9.30 17.42 -1.66
N ARG A 49 8.65 16.34 -2.12
CA ARG A 49 7.41 16.37 -2.91
C ARG A 49 7.57 17.09 -4.24
N GLY A 50 8.70 16.84 -4.87
CA GLY A 50 9.05 17.37 -6.17
C GLY A 50 8.83 16.33 -7.30
N PRO A 51 9.84 16.10 -8.15
CA PRO A 51 9.75 15.19 -9.30
C PRO A 51 9.31 13.76 -8.98
N THR A 52 9.68 13.22 -7.82
CA THR A 52 9.33 11.85 -7.41
C THR A 52 7.87 11.71 -6.95
N HIS A 53 7.19 12.83 -6.72
CA HIS A 53 5.84 12.88 -6.16
C HIS A 53 4.77 13.30 -7.17
N VAL A 54 5.09 13.32 -8.46
CA VAL A 54 4.12 13.69 -9.49
C VAL A 54 3.08 12.59 -9.65
N PHE A 55 1.82 12.92 -9.40
CA PHE A 55 0.72 11.95 -9.43
C PHE A 55 0.57 11.26 -10.79
N THR A 56 0.66 12.00 -11.89
CA THR A 56 0.52 11.42 -13.24
C THR A 56 1.57 10.36 -13.54
N HIS A 57 2.81 10.47 -13.05
CA HIS A 57 3.84 9.45 -13.30
C HIS A 57 3.46 8.12 -12.65
N TRP A 58 3.02 8.16 -11.38
CA TRP A 58 2.65 6.96 -10.64
C TRP A 58 1.39 6.31 -11.19
N ILE A 59 0.36 7.09 -11.53
CA ILE A 59 -0.87 6.52 -12.09
C ILE A 59 -0.66 5.96 -13.49
N ILE A 60 0.15 6.62 -14.34
CA ILE A 60 0.51 6.09 -15.67
C ILE A 60 1.29 4.79 -15.52
N ALA A 61 2.28 4.73 -14.62
CA ALA A 61 3.02 3.50 -14.34
C ALA A 61 2.08 2.38 -13.87
N ALA A 62 1.21 2.66 -12.90
CA ALA A 62 0.24 1.69 -12.38
C ALA A 62 -0.69 1.17 -13.49
N ILE A 63 -1.23 2.05 -14.34
CA ILE A 63 -2.07 1.67 -15.48
C ILE A 63 -1.28 0.84 -16.50
N ALA A 64 -0.08 1.28 -16.87
CA ALA A 64 0.76 0.59 -17.84
C ALA A 64 1.12 -0.83 -17.37
N PHE A 65 1.55 -0.98 -16.12
CA PHE A 65 1.84 -2.31 -15.57
C PHE A 65 0.58 -3.16 -15.46
N THR A 66 -0.57 -2.56 -15.12
CA THR A 66 -1.83 -3.30 -14.98
C THR A 66 -2.32 -3.85 -16.32
N PHE A 67 -2.22 -3.09 -17.41
CA PHE A 67 -2.86 -3.45 -18.68
C PHE A 67 -1.90 -3.91 -19.78
N ILE A 68 -0.60 -3.64 -19.67
CA ILE A 68 0.35 -3.86 -20.76
C ILE A 68 1.42 -4.90 -20.40
N TRP A 69 1.97 -4.85 -19.18
CA TRP A 69 3.22 -5.56 -18.90
C TRP A 69 3.15 -6.62 -17.80
N ASP A 70 2.64 -6.29 -16.62
CA ASP A 70 2.85 -7.08 -15.40
C ASP A 70 1.56 -7.32 -14.63
N TYR A 71 0.49 -7.68 -15.35
CA TYR A 71 -0.82 -7.91 -14.73
C TYR A 71 -0.70 -8.95 -13.60
N HIS A 72 -1.07 -8.54 -12.39
CA HIS A 72 -0.93 -9.29 -11.12
C HIS A 72 0.50 -9.55 -10.62
N GLY A 73 1.51 -8.89 -11.18
CA GLY A 73 2.90 -9.03 -10.74
C GLY A 73 3.40 -7.95 -9.79
N ILE A 74 4.72 -7.99 -9.56
CA ILE A 74 5.44 -7.14 -8.60
C ILE A 74 5.41 -5.67 -8.98
N PHE A 75 5.51 -5.33 -10.27
CA PHE A 75 5.54 -3.95 -10.76
C PHE A 75 4.17 -3.27 -10.64
N VAL A 76 3.08 -4.02 -10.85
CA VAL A 76 1.72 -3.53 -10.57
C VAL A 76 1.58 -3.19 -9.09
N ALA A 77 1.95 -4.13 -8.21
CA ALA A 77 1.86 -3.92 -6.77
C ALA A 77 2.72 -2.72 -6.30
N PHE A 78 3.97 -2.64 -6.76
CA PHE A 78 4.86 -1.52 -6.48
C PHE A 78 4.26 -0.18 -6.92
N SER A 79 3.73 -0.13 -8.14
CA SER A 79 3.22 1.12 -8.70
C SER A 79 1.94 1.60 -8.00
N TRP A 80 1.03 0.68 -7.67
CA TRP A 80 -0.15 1.01 -6.86
C TRP A 80 0.20 1.40 -5.42
N GLY A 81 1.26 0.83 -4.86
CA GLY A 81 1.86 1.31 -3.62
C GLY A 81 2.27 2.78 -3.71
N GLY A 82 3.00 3.15 -4.76
CA GLY A 82 3.38 4.54 -4.99
C GLY A 82 2.19 5.47 -5.23
N VAL A 83 1.16 5.02 -5.96
CA VAL A 83 -0.10 5.78 -6.08
C VAL A 83 -0.73 6.05 -4.71
N SER A 84 -0.77 5.05 -3.82
CA SER A 84 -1.27 5.21 -2.45
C SER A 84 -0.46 6.27 -1.67
N HIS A 85 0.87 6.29 -1.80
CA HIS A 85 1.71 7.33 -1.21
C HIS A 85 1.31 8.73 -1.70
N ILE A 86 1.20 8.92 -3.02
CA ILE A 86 0.87 10.23 -3.58
C ILE A 86 -0.51 10.70 -3.13
N LEU A 87 -1.50 9.80 -3.10
CA LEU A 87 -2.86 10.13 -2.65
C LEU A 87 -2.85 10.56 -1.18
N THR A 88 -2.18 9.80 -0.30
CA THR A 88 -2.09 10.12 1.13
C THR A 88 -1.31 11.42 1.38
N ASP A 89 -0.28 11.72 0.59
CA ASP A 89 0.40 13.01 0.64
C ASP A 89 -0.44 14.18 0.12
N ALA A 90 -1.28 13.95 -0.90
CA ALA A 90 -2.23 14.94 -1.38
C ALA A 90 -3.25 15.33 -0.29
N MET A 91 -3.55 14.47 0.68
CA MET A 91 -4.46 14.82 1.78
C MET A 91 -3.88 15.88 2.73
N THR A 92 -2.57 16.14 2.65
CA THR A 92 -1.88 17.06 3.55
C THR A 92 -1.80 18.50 3.02
N VAL A 93 -1.51 19.45 3.93
CA VAL A 93 -1.35 20.89 3.63
C VAL A 93 -0.31 21.21 2.57
N SER A 94 0.73 20.39 2.40
CA SER A 94 1.76 20.67 1.39
C SER A 94 1.37 20.16 0.00
N GLY A 95 0.42 19.21 -0.07
CA GLY A 95 -0.04 18.59 -1.32
C GLY A 95 1.09 17.96 -2.15
N VAL A 96 0.78 17.65 -3.39
CA VAL A 96 1.68 17.03 -4.38
C VAL A 96 1.50 17.66 -5.75
N PRO A 97 2.48 17.63 -6.66
CA PRO A 97 2.25 18.07 -8.03
C PRO A 97 1.35 17.06 -8.77
N PHE A 98 0.31 17.54 -9.47
CA PHE A 98 -0.55 16.65 -10.25
C PHE A 98 0.20 16.10 -11.47
N SER A 99 0.77 17.00 -12.27
CA SER A 99 1.55 16.72 -13.47
C SER A 99 2.92 17.43 -13.41
N PRO A 100 3.89 17.07 -14.28
CA PRO A 100 5.24 17.66 -14.25
C PRO A 100 5.26 19.18 -14.46
N TYR A 101 4.23 19.71 -15.13
CA TYR A 101 4.09 21.11 -15.49
C TYR A 101 3.06 21.84 -14.62
N SER A 102 2.63 21.23 -13.51
CA SER A 102 1.63 21.81 -12.63
C SER A 102 2.26 22.83 -11.68
N ASP A 103 1.92 24.11 -11.86
CA ASP A 103 2.31 25.18 -10.93
C ASP A 103 1.53 25.12 -9.60
N ARG A 104 0.34 24.51 -9.62
CA ARG A 104 -0.51 24.33 -8.43
C ARG A 104 -0.34 22.95 -7.82
N ARG A 105 -0.48 22.90 -6.50
CA ARG A 105 -0.48 21.65 -5.73
C ARG A 105 -1.86 21.01 -5.77
N PHE A 106 -1.88 19.70 -6.00
CA PHE A 106 -3.03 18.85 -5.86
C PHE A 106 -3.24 18.51 -4.39
N HIS A 107 -4.47 18.71 -3.92
CA HIS A 107 -4.88 18.42 -2.57
C HIS A 107 -6.16 17.58 -2.56
N LEU A 108 -6.18 16.54 -1.74
CA LEU A 108 -7.38 15.83 -1.34
C LEU A 108 -7.91 16.41 -0.04
N PHE A 109 -9.23 16.42 0.13
CA PHE A 109 -9.90 16.97 1.33
C PHE A 109 -9.50 18.43 1.65
N GLY A 110 -9.13 19.20 0.62
CA GLY A 110 -8.66 20.57 0.76
C GLY A 110 -7.31 20.73 1.47
N GLY A 111 -6.54 19.64 1.63
CA GLY A 111 -5.20 19.69 2.24
C GLY A 111 -5.24 20.04 3.73
N ARG A 112 -6.26 19.60 4.46
CA ARG A 112 -6.45 20.02 5.87
C ARG A 112 -5.58 19.27 6.86
N PHE A 113 -4.98 18.14 6.47
CA PHE A 113 -4.20 17.33 7.39
C PHE A 113 -2.74 17.78 7.45
N ARG A 114 -2.14 17.67 8.62
CA ARG A 114 -0.71 17.93 8.83
C ARG A 114 0.01 16.61 9.06
N THR A 115 1.23 16.50 8.54
CA THR A 115 2.07 15.32 8.79
C THR A 115 2.35 15.21 10.29
N GLY A 116 2.13 14.03 10.86
CA GLY A 116 2.30 13.75 12.29
C GLY A 116 1.10 14.10 13.18
N ASP A 117 0.02 14.63 12.62
CA ASP A 117 -1.22 14.91 13.34
C ASP A 117 -1.98 13.60 13.64
N PRO A 118 -2.68 13.42 14.78
CA PRO A 118 -3.35 12.15 15.11
C PRO A 118 -4.30 11.61 14.03
N VAL A 119 -4.83 12.51 13.20
CA VAL A 119 -5.70 12.18 12.07
C VAL A 119 -5.05 11.22 11.07
N GLU A 120 -3.72 11.29 10.84
CA GLU A 120 -3.05 10.36 9.91
C GLU A 120 -3.14 8.90 10.39
N TYR A 121 -3.08 8.68 11.71
CA TYR A 121 -3.22 7.35 12.31
C TYR A 121 -4.67 6.88 12.30
N ALA A 122 -5.63 7.79 12.49
CA ALA A 122 -7.05 7.48 12.39
C ALA A 122 -7.44 7.04 10.97
N ILE A 123 -6.89 7.72 9.94
CA ILE A 123 -7.07 7.32 8.54
C ILE A 123 -6.50 5.93 8.29
N SER A 124 -5.25 5.67 8.71
CA SER A 124 -4.62 4.36 8.59
C SER A 124 -5.43 3.26 9.28
N ALA A 125 -5.88 3.49 10.51
CA ALA A 125 -6.73 2.57 11.24
C ALA A 125 -8.05 2.30 10.52
N GLY A 126 -8.69 3.35 10.00
CA GLY A 126 -9.91 3.23 9.20
C GLY A 126 -9.71 2.36 7.95
N VAL A 127 -8.63 2.58 7.20
CA VAL A 127 -8.29 1.76 6.02
C VAL A 127 -8.04 0.30 6.41
N ILE A 128 -7.31 0.05 7.49
CA ILE A 128 -7.05 -1.31 7.99
C ILE A 128 -8.37 -2.01 8.35
N MET A 129 -9.27 -1.34 9.09
CA MET A 129 -10.56 -1.90 9.46
C MET A 129 -11.42 -2.22 8.24
N VAL A 130 -11.44 -1.33 7.24
CA VAL A 130 -12.12 -1.57 5.96
C VAL A 130 -11.50 -2.77 5.23
N ALA A 131 -10.16 -2.87 5.19
CA ALA A 131 -9.46 -3.99 4.58
C ALA A 131 -9.79 -5.33 5.25
N ILE A 132 -9.82 -5.37 6.59
CA ILE A 132 -10.22 -6.56 7.37
C ILE A 132 -11.67 -6.93 7.05
N ALA A 133 -12.59 -5.96 7.06
CA ALA A 133 -13.99 -6.19 6.75
C ALA A 133 -14.17 -6.72 5.32
N LEU A 134 -13.50 -6.12 4.34
CA LEU A 134 -13.51 -6.57 2.96
C LEU A 134 -13.00 -8.00 2.82
N ASN A 135 -11.85 -8.32 3.42
CA ASN A 135 -11.30 -9.68 3.40
C ASN A 135 -12.26 -10.72 4.01
N HIS A 136 -13.01 -10.33 5.04
CA HIS A 136 -14.02 -11.19 5.66
C HIS A 136 -15.23 -11.42 4.75
N VAL A 137 -15.69 -10.37 4.06
CA VAL A 137 -16.86 -10.44 3.15
C VAL A 137 -16.53 -11.13 1.83
N THR A 138 -15.35 -10.90 1.26
CA THR A 138 -14.92 -11.53 0.00
C THR A 138 -14.42 -12.96 0.22
N GLY A 139 -14.35 -13.41 1.48
CA GLY A 139 -14.02 -14.76 1.87
C GLY A 139 -12.68 -15.19 1.32
N GLY A 140 -11.57 -14.59 1.82
CA GLY A 140 -10.19 -14.80 1.36
C GLY A 140 -9.93 -16.17 0.72
N GLN A 141 -10.11 -16.25 -0.60
CA GLN A 141 -9.98 -17.48 -1.41
C GLN A 141 -8.52 -17.80 -1.75
N GLY A 142 -7.57 -17.08 -1.17
CA GLY A 142 -6.15 -17.22 -1.43
C GLY A 142 -5.46 -18.06 -0.37
N PHE A 143 -4.56 -18.94 -0.80
CA PHE A 143 -3.62 -19.60 0.08
C PHE A 143 -2.72 -18.55 0.76
N ALA A 144 -2.91 -18.37 2.06
CA ALA A 144 -2.06 -17.52 2.90
C ALA A 144 -1.04 -18.43 3.61
N PRO A 145 0.21 -18.56 3.10
CA PRO A 145 1.19 -19.49 3.66
C PRO A 145 1.52 -19.25 5.13
N PHE A 146 1.26 -18.04 5.64
CA PHE A 146 1.50 -17.63 7.02
C PHE A 146 0.22 -17.60 7.87
N PHE A 147 -0.95 -17.74 7.26
CA PHE A 147 -2.26 -17.69 7.92
C PHE A 147 -3.14 -18.83 7.40
N TYR A 148 -2.70 -20.05 7.64
CA TYR A 148 -3.43 -21.25 7.25
C TYR A 148 -4.81 -21.29 7.91
N ASN A 149 -5.86 -21.53 7.12
CA ASN A 149 -7.20 -21.80 7.62
C ASN A 149 -7.30 -23.25 8.13
N TRP A 150 -6.65 -23.54 9.25
CA TRP A 150 -6.64 -24.88 9.85
C TRP A 150 -8.04 -25.40 10.14
N GLY A 151 -8.97 -24.52 10.55
CA GLY A 151 -10.37 -24.89 10.77
C GLY A 151 -11.04 -25.37 9.49
N GLY A 152 -10.95 -24.58 8.41
CA GLY A 152 -11.51 -24.94 7.11
C GLY A 152 -10.88 -26.21 6.52
N LEU A 153 -9.57 -26.42 6.70
CA LEU A 153 -8.91 -27.65 6.25
C LEU A 153 -9.41 -28.89 6.98
N TYR A 154 -9.70 -28.78 8.29
CA TYR A 154 -10.27 -29.86 9.08
C TYR A 154 -11.72 -30.15 8.68
N ASP A 155 -12.54 -29.10 8.51
CA ASP A 155 -13.94 -29.22 8.08
C ASP A 155 -14.07 -29.84 6.67
N GLN A 156 -13.07 -29.61 5.81
CA GLN A 156 -12.98 -30.21 4.48
C GLN A 156 -12.38 -31.63 4.48
N GLY A 157 -11.95 -32.15 5.63
CA GLY A 157 -11.33 -33.47 5.76
C GLY A 157 -9.95 -33.58 5.11
N LEU A 158 -9.27 -32.45 4.86
CA LEU A 158 -7.94 -32.41 4.25
C LEU A 158 -6.82 -32.67 5.26
N ILE A 159 -7.08 -32.41 6.54
CA ILE A 159 -6.17 -32.68 7.66
C ILE A 159 -6.89 -33.44 8.76
N ASP A 160 -6.14 -34.18 9.58
CA ASP A 160 -6.72 -34.91 10.70
C ASP A 160 -6.92 -34.02 11.95
N GLY A 161 -7.63 -34.56 12.94
CA GLY A 161 -7.92 -33.83 14.18
C GLY A 161 -6.67 -33.56 15.05
N LEU A 162 -5.59 -34.32 14.87
CA LEU A 162 -4.33 -34.14 15.58
C LEU A 162 -3.56 -32.95 14.99
N GLU A 163 -3.47 -32.89 13.67
CA GLU A 163 -2.85 -31.82 12.91
C GLU A 163 -3.58 -30.49 13.11
N TRP A 164 -4.93 -30.49 13.11
CA TRP A 164 -5.71 -29.32 13.48
C TRP A 164 -5.43 -28.85 14.91
N LYS A 165 -5.50 -29.73 15.92
CA LYS A 165 -5.25 -29.36 17.32
C LYS A 165 -3.86 -28.77 17.53
N THR A 166 -2.87 -29.28 16.81
CA THR A 166 -1.47 -28.85 16.91
C THR A 166 -1.27 -27.46 16.32
N ASN A 167 -2.00 -27.11 15.25
CA ASN A 167 -1.75 -25.88 14.50
C ASN A 167 -2.84 -24.80 14.62
N ARG A 168 -4.01 -25.07 15.24
CA ARG A 168 -5.14 -24.12 15.35
C ARG A 168 -4.82 -22.76 16.00
N PHE A 169 -3.71 -22.66 16.75
CA PHE A 169 -3.26 -21.42 17.39
C PHE A 169 -1.90 -20.93 16.85
N ARG A 170 -1.34 -21.58 15.82
CA ARG A 170 -0.15 -21.08 15.14
C ARG A 170 -0.54 -19.92 14.24
N LEU A 171 -0.16 -18.73 14.65
CA LEU A 171 -0.33 -17.47 13.91
C LEU A 171 0.90 -17.12 13.07
N ILE A 172 1.91 -18.00 13.04
CA ILE A 172 3.21 -17.85 12.34
C ILE A 172 3.72 -19.25 11.96
#